data_AF-A0A2N4Y105-F1
#
_entry.id   AF-A0A2N4Y105-F1
#
_cell.length_a   1.000
_cell.length_b   1.000
_cell.length_c   1.000
_cell.angle_alpha   90.00
_cell.angle_beta   90.00
_cell.angle_gamma   90.00
#
_symmetry.space_group_name_H-M   'P 1'
#
loop_
_entity.id
_entity.type
_entity.pdbx_description
1 polymer ?
#
loop_
_entity_poly.entity_id
_entity_poly.type
_entity_poly.pdbx_seq_one_letter_code
_entity_poly.pdbx_strand_id
1 'polypeptide(L)'
;MSDRFPICHEITAKWEGRWSDHKAGPGGKTMYGITEAVYQAWLKGCGLKVKPVRNISLSEAKLIYREQYWRPTAETFDLYPGVDLAVYDVAVNSSVSRSIKWLKPSAGSNDHSVIVKPICRARLSFMQSLKIWKTFGKGWGRRVANIEAKGVVMAVTAMGASGAAVKTIVEDSKARRRSRSRPATRSRKQPERALLPLVALRRPSTHPTLDSSTMWLLGALCAALVIIAAVAIAKKKQAKAREEAYAQVLA
;
A
#
# COMPACT_ATOMS: atom_id res chain seq x y z
N MET A 1 19.46 9.90 -16.90
CA MET A 1 19.99 8.69 -16.23
C MET A 1 19.93 7.48 -17.16
N SER A 2 20.59 6.36 -16.86
CA SER A 2 20.46 5.11 -17.64
C SER A 2 19.01 4.61 -17.63
N ASP A 3 18.53 4.05 -18.74
CA ASP A 3 17.20 3.46 -18.83
C ASP A 3 17.02 2.32 -17.81
N ARG A 4 16.09 2.52 -16.87
CA ARG A 4 15.77 1.56 -15.79
C ARG A 4 14.47 0.80 -16.04
N PHE A 5 13.81 1.01 -17.18
CA PHE A 5 12.58 0.31 -17.50
C PHE A 5 12.72 -1.22 -17.37
N PRO A 6 13.79 -1.89 -17.88
CA PRO A 6 13.91 -3.34 -17.76
C PRO A 6 13.92 -3.83 -16.30
N ILE A 7 14.65 -3.14 -15.43
CA ILE A 7 14.79 -3.48 -14.01
C ILE A 7 13.45 -3.28 -13.28
N CYS A 8 12.82 -2.12 -13.48
CA CYS A 8 11.55 -1.79 -12.83
C CYS A 8 10.40 -2.66 -13.35
N HIS A 9 10.39 -2.95 -14.66
CA HIS A 9 9.38 -3.79 -15.26
C HIS A 9 9.47 -5.23 -14.77
N GLU A 10 10.66 -5.82 -14.62
CA GLU A 10 10.77 -7.17 -14.05
C GLU A 10 10.21 -7.26 -12.63
N ILE A 11 10.44 -6.23 -11.80
CA ILE A 11 9.91 -6.20 -10.44
C ILE A 11 8.37 -6.11 -10.45
N THR A 12 7.82 -5.21 -11.27
CA THR A 12 6.36 -5.04 -11.42
C THR A 12 5.71 -6.29 -12.02
N ALA A 13 6.30 -6.87 -13.07
CA ALA A 13 5.76 -8.00 -13.82
C ALA A 13 5.68 -9.30 -12.99
N LYS A 14 6.49 -9.46 -11.93
CA LYS A 14 6.35 -10.57 -10.98
C LYS A 14 4.97 -10.64 -10.32
N TRP A 15 4.26 -9.52 -10.28
CA TRP A 15 2.91 -9.42 -9.74
C TRP A 15 1.82 -9.50 -10.79
N GLU A 16 2.18 -9.52 -12.06
CA GLU A 16 1.24 -9.65 -13.17
C GLU A 16 1.00 -11.12 -13.49
N GLY A 17 -0.26 -11.44 -13.74
CA GLY A 17 -0.67 -12.80 -14.11
C GLY A 17 -0.36 -13.12 -15.56
N ARG A 18 -0.32 -14.42 -15.88
CA ARG A 18 -0.47 -14.91 -17.27
C ARG A 18 -1.94 -14.74 -17.70
N TRP A 19 -2.41 -15.61 -18.59
CA TRP A 19 -3.79 -15.58 -19.07
C TRP A 19 -4.81 -15.64 -17.92
N SER A 20 -5.77 -14.72 -17.93
CA SER A 20 -6.97 -14.78 -17.09
C SER A 20 -8.19 -14.34 -17.87
N ASP A 21 -9.29 -15.07 -17.70
CA ASP A 21 -10.60 -14.74 -18.27
C ASP A 21 -11.65 -14.92 -17.16
N HIS A 22 -11.89 -13.86 -16.39
CA HIS A 22 -12.83 -13.90 -15.27
C HIS A 22 -14.07 -13.06 -15.59
N LYS A 23 -15.22 -13.72 -15.78
CA LYS A 23 -16.54 -13.09 -15.98
C LYS A 23 -16.91 -12.06 -14.90
N ALA A 24 -16.40 -12.21 -13.68
CA ALA A 24 -16.69 -11.33 -12.54
C ALA A 24 -15.64 -10.21 -12.32
N GLY A 25 -14.56 -10.17 -13.12
CA GLY A 25 -13.50 -9.18 -13.00
C GLY A 25 -13.73 -8.00 -13.96
N PRO A 26 -13.45 -6.75 -13.56
CA PRO A 26 -13.64 -5.58 -14.42
C PRO A 26 -12.69 -5.53 -15.63
N GLY A 27 -11.66 -6.39 -15.67
CA GLY A 27 -10.63 -6.40 -16.72
C GLY A 27 -10.90 -7.36 -17.89
N GLY A 28 -11.88 -8.26 -17.79
CA GLY A 28 -12.15 -9.28 -18.83
C GLY A 28 -10.92 -10.12 -19.19
N LYS A 29 -10.82 -10.51 -20.46
CA LYS A 29 -9.66 -11.24 -21.01
C LYS A 29 -8.39 -10.42 -20.86
N THR A 30 -7.42 -10.98 -20.14
CA THR A 30 -6.16 -10.30 -19.79
C THR A 30 -4.98 -11.25 -20.00
N MET A 31 -3.88 -10.73 -20.55
CA MET A 31 -2.60 -11.44 -20.67
C MET A 31 -1.47 -10.50 -20.25
N TYR A 32 -0.56 -10.97 -19.40
CA TYR A 32 0.52 -10.15 -18.82
C TYR A 32 0.01 -8.87 -18.15
N GLY A 33 -1.18 -8.88 -17.55
CA GLY A 33 -1.80 -7.68 -16.96
C GLY A 33 -2.41 -6.68 -17.96
N ILE A 34 -2.30 -6.93 -19.27
CA ILE A 34 -2.89 -6.10 -20.33
C ILE A 34 -4.26 -6.65 -20.72
N THR A 35 -5.29 -5.80 -20.71
CA THR A 35 -6.66 -6.18 -21.11
C THR A 35 -6.80 -6.21 -22.63
N GLU A 36 -7.79 -6.97 -23.12
CA GLU A 36 -8.10 -7.00 -24.56
C GLU A 36 -8.38 -5.62 -25.15
N ALA A 37 -9.09 -4.75 -24.42
CA ALA A 37 -9.36 -3.39 -24.86
C ALA A 37 -8.08 -2.56 -25.04
N VAL A 38 -7.14 -2.62 -24.07
CA VAL A 38 -5.87 -1.87 -24.13
C VAL A 38 -5.02 -2.37 -25.30
N TYR A 39 -4.93 -3.69 -25.46
CA TYR A 39 -4.11 -4.26 -26.52
C TYR A 39 -4.65 -3.93 -27.91
N GLN A 40 -5.95 -4.08 -28.13
CA GLN A 40 -6.56 -3.77 -29.40
C GLN A 40 -6.48 -2.26 -29.73
N ALA A 41 -6.61 -1.39 -28.72
CA ALA A 41 -6.41 0.04 -28.90
C ALA A 41 -4.97 0.37 -29.32
N TRP A 42 -3.97 -0.27 -28.68
CA TRP A 42 -2.56 -0.12 -29.05
C TRP A 42 -2.28 -0.61 -30.48
N LEU A 43 -2.77 -1.79 -30.86
CA LEU A 43 -2.61 -2.30 -32.23
C LEU A 43 -3.18 -1.32 -33.27
N LYS A 44 -4.39 -0.78 -33.02
CA LYS A 44 -5.00 0.23 -33.89
C LYS A 44 -4.14 1.49 -33.97
N GLY A 45 -3.62 1.97 -32.84
CA GLY A 45 -2.72 3.13 -32.78
C GLY A 45 -1.41 2.92 -33.55
N CYS A 46 -0.92 1.69 -33.62
CA CYS A 46 0.25 1.31 -34.42
C CYS A 46 -0.08 0.98 -35.90
N GLY A 47 -1.35 1.05 -36.32
CA GLY A 47 -1.77 0.64 -37.67
C GLY A 47 -1.68 -0.88 -37.92
N LEU A 48 -1.62 -1.69 -36.86
CA LEU A 48 -1.51 -3.15 -36.94
C LEU A 48 -2.88 -3.82 -36.93
N LYS A 49 -2.97 -5.02 -37.51
CA LYS A 49 -4.19 -5.83 -37.50
C LYS A 49 -4.57 -6.18 -36.05
N VAL A 50 -5.80 -5.86 -35.68
CA VAL A 50 -6.39 -6.19 -34.38
C VAL A 50 -6.41 -7.71 -34.20
N LYS A 51 -5.91 -8.19 -33.05
CA LYS A 51 -5.93 -9.60 -32.68
C LYS A 51 -6.25 -9.78 -31.19
N PRO A 52 -6.72 -10.96 -30.76
CA PRO A 52 -7.03 -11.21 -29.36
C PRO A 52 -5.81 -11.06 -28.45
N VAL A 53 -6.01 -10.55 -27.24
CA VAL A 53 -4.91 -10.35 -26.26
C VAL A 53 -4.23 -11.64 -25.83
N ARG A 54 -4.89 -12.79 -26.01
CA ARG A 54 -4.28 -14.10 -25.80
C ARG A 54 -3.06 -14.34 -26.69
N ASN A 55 -2.97 -13.64 -27.82
CA ASN A 55 -1.91 -13.75 -28.80
C ASN A 55 -0.87 -12.62 -28.69
N ILE A 56 -0.92 -11.81 -27.62
CA ILE A 56 0.10 -10.80 -27.37
C ILE A 56 1.45 -11.46 -27.07
N SER A 57 2.52 -10.98 -27.71
CA SER A 57 3.87 -11.42 -27.37
C SER A 57 4.38 -10.70 -26.10
N LEU A 58 5.37 -11.28 -25.44
CA LEU A 58 6.00 -10.61 -24.30
C LEU A 58 6.67 -9.29 -24.71
N SER A 59 7.21 -9.20 -25.94
CA SER A 59 7.81 -7.97 -26.46
C SER A 59 6.77 -6.88 -26.72
N GLU A 60 5.62 -7.21 -27.33
CA GLU A 60 4.49 -6.30 -27.51
C GLU A 60 3.97 -5.79 -26.16
N ALA A 61 3.79 -6.70 -25.18
CA ALA A 61 3.38 -6.31 -23.83
C ALA A 61 4.38 -5.33 -23.19
N LYS A 62 5.69 -5.60 -23.30
CA LYS A 62 6.74 -4.69 -22.82
C LYS A 62 6.69 -3.32 -23.50
N LEU A 63 6.42 -3.25 -24.80
CA LEU A 63 6.27 -1.99 -25.52
C LEU A 63 5.08 -1.19 -24.99
N ILE A 64 3.93 -1.82 -24.79
CA ILE A 64 2.75 -1.18 -24.18
C ILE A 64 3.08 -0.67 -22.79
N TYR A 65 3.74 -1.49 -21.96
CA TYR A 65 4.15 -1.08 -20.62
C TYR A 65 5.10 0.11 -20.62
N ARG A 66 6.03 0.13 -21.58
CA ARG A 66 6.96 1.23 -21.74
C ARG A 66 6.21 2.49 -22.15
N GLU A 67 5.45 2.43 -23.23
CA GLU A 67 4.80 3.60 -23.84
C GLU A 67 3.68 4.18 -23.00
N GLN A 68 2.81 3.34 -22.42
CA GLN A 68 1.59 3.81 -21.77
C GLN A 68 1.76 4.06 -20.26
N TYR A 69 2.83 3.57 -19.64
CA TYR A 69 3.00 3.65 -18.19
C TYR A 69 4.37 4.20 -17.79
N TRP A 70 5.47 3.67 -18.33
CA TRP A 70 6.82 4.13 -17.98
C TRP A 70 7.13 5.52 -18.54
N ARG A 71 6.98 5.68 -19.86
CA ARG A 71 7.25 6.94 -20.57
C ARG A 71 6.52 8.13 -19.96
N PRO A 72 5.18 8.12 -19.77
CA PRO A 72 4.45 9.28 -19.23
C PRO A 72 4.70 9.53 -17.74
N THR A 73 5.50 8.70 -17.06
CA THR A 73 5.78 8.84 -15.64
C THR A 73 7.27 8.86 -15.35
N ALA A 74 7.88 7.72 -15.02
CA ALA A 74 9.26 7.59 -14.61
C ALA A 74 10.26 8.21 -15.61
N GLU A 75 10.02 8.07 -16.91
CA GLU A 75 10.87 8.67 -17.96
C GLU A 75 10.63 10.18 -18.06
N THR A 76 9.36 10.62 -18.21
CA THR A 76 9.01 12.04 -18.38
C THR A 76 9.52 12.92 -17.24
N PHE A 77 9.49 12.42 -16.00
CA PHE A 77 9.92 13.17 -14.82
C PHE A 77 11.36 12.86 -14.39
N ASP A 78 12.14 12.12 -15.20
CA ASP A 78 13.51 11.64 -14.91
C ASP A 78 13.67 11.18 -13.45
N LEU A 79 12.77 10.30 -13.01
CA LEU A 79 12.66 9.97 -11.59
C LEU A 79 13.88 9.21 -11.09
N TYR A 80 14.32 9.57 -9.88
CA TYR A 80 15.42 8.92 -9.19
C TYR A 80 15.17 7.40 -8.99
N PRO A 81 16.20 6.55 -9.04
CA PRO A 81 16.11 5.13 -8.72
C PRO A 81 15.32 4.87 -7.44
N GLY A 82 14.42 3.90 -7.50
CA GLY A 82 13.49 3.56 -6.42
C GLY A 82 12.20 4.37 -6.43
N VAL A 83 12.27 5.67 -6.72
CA VAL A 83 11.09 6.53 -6.91
C VAL A 83 10.40 6.17 -8.24
N ASP A 84 11.20 5.98 -9.28
CA ASP A 84 10.78 5.47 -10.58
C ASP A 84 9.97 4.17 -10.49
N LEU A 85 10.46 3.19 -9.71
CA LEU A 85 9.80 1.91 -9.49
C LEU A 85 8.44 2.12 -8.82
N ALA A 86 8.40 2.92 -7.74
CA ALA A 86 7.18 3.15 -6.99
C ALA A 86 6.11 3.86 -7.85
N VAL A 87 6.50 4.88 -8.61
CA VAL A 87 5.59 5.61 -9.50
C VAL A 87 5.14 4.73 -10.67
N TYR A 88 6.04 3.98 -11.28
CA TYR A 88 5.73 3.08 -12.38
C TYR A 88 4.75 1.97 -11.97
N ASP A 89 4.98 1.31 -10.83
CA ASP A 89 4.06 0.26 -10.34
C ASP A 89 2.68 0.82 -9.96
N VAL A 90 2.62 2.06 -9.44
CA VAL A 90 1.35 2.79 -9.28
C VAL A 90 0.69 3.02 -10.64
N ALA A 91 1.43 3.45 -11.65
CA ALA A 91 0.87 3.74 -12.97
C ALA A 91 0.20 2.50 -13.56
N VAL A 92 0.90 1.36 -13.50
CA VAL A 92 0.42 0.05 -13.98
C VAL A 92 -0.86 -0.40 -13.28
N ASN A 93 -0.88 -0.33 -11.95
CA ASN A 93 -1.95 -0.96 -11.17
C ASN A 93 -3.07 0.00 -10.74
N SER A 94 -2.79 1.29 -10.72
CA SER A 94 -3.66 2.33 -10.15
C SER A 94 -3.81 3.56 -11.06
N SER A 95 -3.29 3.55 -12.28
CA SER A 95 -3.32 4.61 -13.30
C SER A 95 -2.20 5.66 -13.23
N VAL A 96 -1.79 6.12 -14.43
CA VAL A 96 -0.81 7.19 -14.66
C VAL A 96 -1.21 8.48 -13.93
N SER A 97 -2.48 8.87 -13.98
CA SER A 97 -2.93 10.09 -13.30
C SER A 97 -2.75 10.00 -11.78
N ARG A 98 -3.02 8.83 -11.17
CA ARG A 98 -2.81 8.64 -9.72
C ARG A 98 -1.32 8.60 -9.36
N SER A 99 -0.48 8.00 -10.19
CA SER A 99 0.97 7.96 -9.94
C SER A 99 1.56 9.37 -9.88
N ILE A 100 1.20 10.22 -10.83
CA ILE A 100 1.61 11.64 -10.84
C ILE A 100 1.03 12.38 -9.63
N LYS A 101 -0.26 12.16 -9.31
CA LYS A 101 -0.92 12.79 -8.16
C LYS A 101 -0.24 12.44 -6.84
N TRP A 102 0.18 11.20 -6.63
CA TRP A 102 0.80 10.74 -5.39
C TRP A 102 2.31 11.03 -5.32
N LEU A 103 2.95 11.29 -6.46
CA LEU A 103 4.32 11.78 -6.53
C LEU A 103 4.43 13.23 -6.03
N LYS A 104 3.52 14.13 -6.46
CA LYS A 104 3.59 15.58 -6.19
C LYS A 104 3.89 15.97 -4.73
N PRO A 105 3.21 15.41 -3.69
CA PRO A 105 3.46 15.80 -2.30
C PRO A 105 4.83 15.39 -1.76
N SER A 106 5.57 14.56 -2.50
CA SER A 106 6.86 14.02 -2.10
C SER A 106 8.02 14.65 -2.88
N ALA A 107 7.74 15.55 -3.83
CA ALA A 107 8.76 16.27 -4.59
C ALA A 107 9.40 17.34 -3.70
N GLY A 108 10.73 17.28 -3.53
CA GLY A 108 11.50 18.30 -2.78
C GLY A 108 12.44 17.76 -1.69
N SER A 109 12.44 16.46 -1.41
CA SER A 109 13.45 15.86 -0.53
C SER A 109 14.65 15.36 -1.35
N ASN A 110 15.87 15.62 -0.86
CA ASN A 110 17.10 15.02 -1.39
C ASN A 110 17.28 13.57 -0.92
N ASP A 111 16.52 13.12 0.09
CA ASP A 111 16.47 11.72 0.49
C ASP A 111 15.34 11.01 -0.29
N HIS A 112 15.70 10.39 -1.40
CA HIS A 112 14.73 9.70 -2.25
C HIS A 112 14.13 8.45 -1.57
N SER A 113 14.77 7.91 -0.53
CA SER A 113 14.24 6.76 0.22
C SER A 113 12.99 7.13 1.04
N VAL A 114 12.89 8.39 1.48
CA VAL A 114 11.70 8.90 2.17
C VAL A 114 10.57 9.28 1.22
N ILE A 115 10.85 9.46 -0.08
CA ILE A 115 9.85 9.74 -1.13
C ILE A 115 9.08 8.47 -1.52
N VAL A 116 9.75 7.31 -1.58
CA VAL A 116 9.13 6.03 -1.94
C VAL A 116 7.97 5.66 -1.00
N LYS A 117 8.16 5.89 0.31
CA LYS A 117 7.22 5.46 1.36
C LYS A 117 5.84 6.15 1.28
N PRO A 118 5.73 7.49 1.15
CA PRO A 118 4.46 8.18 0.91
C PRO A 118 3.72 7.72 -0.33
N ILE A 119 4.41 7.48 -1.46
CA ILE A 119 3.79 7.01 -2.70
C ILE A 119 3.14 5.64 -2.47
N CYS A 120 3.89 4.70 -1.88
CA CYS A 120 3.38 3.37 -1.56
C CYS A 120 2.23 3.42 -0.53
N ARG A 121 2.33 4.31 0.47
CA ARG A 121 1.26 4.52 1.46
C ARG A 121 -0.02 5.06 0.81
N ALA A 122 0.08 6.06 -0.05
CA ALA A 122 -1.06 6.65 -0.74
C ALA A 122 -1.79 5.59 -1.58
N ARG A 123 -1.02 4.75 -2.30
CA ARG A 123 -1.57 3.62 -3.03
C ARG A 123 -2.29 2.62 -2.13
N LEU A 124 -1.64 2.19 -1.05
CA LEU A 124 -2.25 1.22 -0.13
C LEU A 124 -3.57 1.74 0.45
N SER A 125 -3.61 3.02 0.88
CA SER A 125 -4.83 3.65 1.38
C SER A 125 -5.95 3.66 0.35
N PHE A 126 -5.64 4.00 -0.91
CA PHE A 126 -6.61 3.93 -2.00
C PHE A 126 -7.14 2.51 -2.18
N MET A 127 -6.26 1.51 -2.26
CA MET A 127 -6.67 0.10 -2.43
C MET A 127 -7.56 -0.38 -1.28
N GLN A 128 -7.27 0.05 -0.05
CA GLN A 128 -8.06 -0.28 1.14
C GLN A 128 -9.47 0.32 1.13
N SER A 129 -9.67 1.44 0.45
CA SER A 129 -11.01 2.03 0.29
C SER A 129 -11.90 1.28 -0.70
N LEU A 130 -11.34 0.38 -1.51
CA LEU A 130 -12.10 -0.36 -2.52
C LEU A 130 -12.94 -1.47 -1.88
N LYS A 131 -14.19 -1.62 -2.32
CA LYS A 131 -15.10 -2.69 -1.84
C LYS A 131 -14.49 -4.09 -1.97
N ILE A 132 -13.72 -4.32 -3.05
CA ILE A 132 -13.05 -5.58 -3.38
C ILE A 132 -11.77 -5.85 -2.55
N TRP A 133 -11.37 -4.93 -1.66
CA TRP A 133 -10.25 -5.13 -0.74
C TRP A 133 -10.40 -6.40 0.11
N LYS A 134 -11.63 -6.77 0.49
CA LYS A 134 -11.89 -7.98 1.29
C LYS A 134 -11.38 -9.25 0.60
N THR A 135 -11.44 -9.29 -0.72
CA THR A 135 -11.03 -10.45 -1.53
C THR A 135 -9.55 -10.39 -1.88
N PHE A 136 -9.07 -9.26 -2.39
CA PHE A 136 -7.72 -9.16 -2.99
C PHE A 136 -6.68 -8.45 -2.11
N GLY A 137 -7.11 -7.80 -1.04
CA GLY A 137 -6.29 -6.90 -0.23
C GLY A 137 -5.05 -7.54 0.38
N LYS A 138 -5.08 -8.85 0.67
CA LYS A 138 -3.90 -9.59 1.15
C LYS A 138 -2.77 -9.63 0.10
N GLY A 139 -3.12 -9.92 -1.16
CA GLY A 139 -2.14 -9.94 -2.26
C GLY A 139 -1.64 -8.54 -2.58
N TRP A 140 -2.57 -7.59 -2.68
CA TRP A 140 -2.26 -6.18 -2.93
C TRP A 140 -1.36 -5.55 -1.88
N GLY A 141 -1.63 -5.79 -0.60
CA GLY A 141 -0.78 -5.31 0.49
C GLY A 141 0.65 -5.86 0.42
N ARG A 142 0.81 -7.13 0.02
CA ARG A 142 2.14 -7.75 -0.19
C ARG A 142 2.88 -7.14 -1.37
N ARG A 143 2.19 -6.88 -2.49
CA ARG A 143 2.75 -6.16 -3.65
C ARG A 143 3.29 -4.80 -3.24
N VAL A 144 2.46 -3.98 -2.59
CA VAL A 144 2.87 -2.63 -2.16
C VAL A 144 4.06 -2.70 -1.21
N ALA A 145 4.06 -3.64 -0.25
CA ALA A 145 5.18 -3.83 0.67
C ALA A 145 6.49 -4.20 -0.04
N ASN A 146 6.43 -5.10 -1.03
CA ASN A 146 7.59 -5.51 -1.82
C ASN A 146 8.15 -4.37 -2.67
N ILE A 147 7.27 -3.62 -3.34
CA ILE A 147 7.63 -2.44 -4.13
C ILE A 147 8.27 -1.37 -3.26
N GLU A 148 7.70 -1.10 -2.08
CA GLU A 148 8.28 -0.14 -1.14
C GLU A 148 9.69 -0.57 -0.70
N ALA A 149 9.86 -1.83 -0.30
CA ALA A 149 11.16 -2.32 0.17
C ALA A 149 12.22 -2.26 -0.92
N LYS A 150 11.91 -2.72 -2.15
CA LYS A 150 12.81 -2.65 -3.29
C LYS A 150 13.11 -1.22 -3.70
N GLY A 151 12.10 -0.34 -3.73
CA GLY A 151 12.27 1.07 -4.06
C GLY A 151 13.16 1.79 -3.06
N VAL A 152 12.99 1.53 -1.77
CA VAL A 152 13.86 2.10 -0.73
C VAL A 152 15.31 1.63 -0.90
N VAL A 153 15.55 0.34 -1.11
CA VAL A 153 16.91 -0.17 -1.36
C VAL A 153 17.51 0.48 -2.60
N MET A 154 16.79 0.52 -3.72
CA MET A 154 17.27 1.15 -4.96
C MET A 154 17.62 2.63 -4.76
N ALA A 155 16.79 3.38 -4.03
CA ALA A 155 17.05 4.79 -3.74
C ALA A 155 18.30 4.97 -2.88
N VAL A 156 18.45 4.19 -1.81
CA VAL A 156 19.58 4.28 -0.88
C VAL A 156 20.90 3.86 -1.56
N THR A 157 20.87 2.78 -2.35
CA THR A 157 22.04 2.35 -3.15
C THR A 157 22.44 3.41 -4.18
N ALA A 158 21.47 4.01 -4.88
CA ALA A 158 21.77 5.06 -5.86
C ALA A 158 22.33 6.34 -5.21
N MET A 159 21.96 6.63 -3.96
CA MET A 159 22.53 7.74 -3.18
C MET A 159 23.95 7.44 -2.64
N GLY A 160 24.54 6.29 -2.98
CA GLY A 160 25.93 5.93 -2.65
C GLY A 160 26.10 5.20 -1.32
N ALA A 161 25.02 4.74 -0.67
CA ALA A 161 25.15 3.96 0.56
C ALA A 161 25.77 2.57 0.27
N SER A 162 26.72 2.16 1.11
CA SER A 162 27.29 0.81 1.09
C SER A 162 26.25 -0.25 1.52
N GLY A 163 26.45 -1.52 1.17
CA GLY A 163 25.52 -2.60 1.53
C GLY A 163 25.22 -2.70 3.04
N ALA A 164 26.23 -2.44 3.88
CA ALA A 164 26.06 -2.35 5.34
C ALA A 164 25.21 -1.14 5.75
N ALA A 165 25.44 0.02 5.13
CA ALA A 165 24.66 1.24 5.38
C ALA A 165 23.20 1.11 4.90
N VAL A 166 22.96 0.42 3.78
CA VAL A 166 21.59 0.09 3.31
C VAL A 166 20.84 -0.72 4.38
N LYS A 167 21.49 -1.74 4.96
CA LYS A 167 20.91 -2.56 6.02
C LYS A 167 20.55 -1.72 7.24
N THR A 168 21.47 -0.86 7.71
CA THR A 168 21.23 0.04 8.84
C THR A 168 20.10 1.04 8.56
N ILE A 169 20.08 1.73 7.41
CA ILE A 169 19.03 2.71 7.06
C ILE A 169 17.64 2.05 6.98
N VAL A 170 17.58 0.82 6.45
CA VAL A 170 16.35 0.04 6.35
C VAL A 170 15.89 -0.46 7.73
N GLU A 171 16.81 -0.88 8.60
CA GLU A 171 16.51 -1.30 9.97
C GLU A 171 16.07 -0.10 10.84
N ASP A 172 16.71 1.05 10.69
CA ASP A 172 16.40 2.27 11.45
C ASP A 172 15.03 2.86 11.05
N SER A 173 14.66 2.66 9.78
CA SER A 173 13.30 2.89 9.29
C SER A 173 12.23 2.02 9.99
N LYS A 174 12.59 0.82 10.51
CA LYS A 174 11.70 0.01 11.36
C LYS A 174 11.63 0.58 12.78
N ALA A 175 12.73 1.09 13.32
CA ALA A 175 12.84 1.60 14.70
C ALA A 175 12.10 2.93 14.93
N ARG A 176 12.21 3.90 14.01
CA ARG A 176 11.50 5.20 14.10
C ARG A 176 9.97 5.08 14.16
N ARG A 177 9.41 3.93 13.77
CA ARG A 177 7.97 3.64 13.86
C ARG A 177 7.55 3.15 15.24
N ARG A 178 8.45 2.51 16.00
CA ARG A 178 8.18 2.07 17.39
C ARG A 178 8.22 3.23 18.38
N SER A 179 9.08 4.22 18.17
CA SER A 179 9.18 5.41 19.04
C SER A 179 7.97 6.35 18.92
N ARG A 180 7.40 6.49 17.71
CA ARG A 180 6.17 7.29 17.47
C ARG A 180 4.88 6.67 18.04
N SER A 181 4.90 5.42 18.48
CA SER A 181 3.72 4.70 18.99
C SER A 181 3.68 4.53 20.53
N ARG A 182 4.66 5.06 21.29
CA ARG A 182 4.53 5.17 22.75
C ARG A 182 3.84 6.51 23.06
N PRO A 183 2.61 6.52 23.61
CA PRO A 183 2.14 7.71 24.30
C PRO A 183 3.11 7.99 25.45
N ALA A 184 3.50 9.25 25.64
CA ALA A 184 4.16 9.66 26.87
C ALA A 184 3.28 9.22 28.04
N THR A 185 3.84 8.44 28.96
CA THR A 185 3.15 7.95 30.16
C THR A 185 2.76 9.15 31.01
N ARG A 186 1.56 9.69 30.79
CA ARG A 186 1.02 10.77 31.63
C ARG A 186 0.64 10.12 32.95
N SER A 187 1.41 10.43 33.99
CA SER A 187 1.22 9.95 35.36
C SER A 187 -0.25 10.12 35.77
N ARG A 188 -0.94 8.99 35.96
CA ARG A 188 -2.33 8.96 36.43
C ARG A 188 -2.29 9.24 37.93
N LYS A 189 -2.60 10.49 38.33
CA LYS A 189 -2.86 10.80 39.74
C LYS A 189 -4.00 9.90 40.23
N GLN A 190 -3.76 9.14 41.30
CA GLN A 190 -4.79 8.40 42.02
C GLN A 190 -5.79 9.40 42.61
N PRO A 191 -7.11 9.15 42.55
CA PRO A 191 -8.05 9.87 43.39
C PRO A 191 -7.95 9.35 44.83
N GLU A 192 -7.85 10.27 45.79
CA GLU A 192 -7.95 9.98 47.22
C GLU A 192 -9.28 9.29 47.54
N ARG A 193 -9.21 8.23 48.34
CA ARG A 193 -10.38 7.57 48.94
C ARG A 193 -10.95 8.47 50.03
N ALA A 194 -12.07 9.13 49.74
CA ALA A 194 -12.94 9.64 50.80
C ALA A 194 -13.74 8.48 51.39
N LEU A 195 -13.53 8.20 52.68
CA LEU A 195 -14.35 7.29 53.48
C LEU A 195 -15.65 8.01 53.86
N LEU A 196 -16.80 7.47 53.43
CA LEU A 196 -18.12 7.87 53.92
C LEU A 196 -18.67 6.78 54.87
N PRO A 197 -19.47 7.15 55.89
CA PRO A 197 -19.96 6.22 56.90
C PRO A 197 -21.01 5.27 56.30
N LEU A 198 -20.97 4.01 56.76
CA LEU A 198 -21.81 2.91 56.32
C LEU A 198 -23.22 3.06 56.92
N VAL A 199 -24.13 3.73 56.21
CA VAL A 199 -25.58 3.64 56.48
C VAL A 199 -26.12 2.44 55.69
N ALA A 200 -26.68 1.47 56.40
CA ALA A 200 -27.32 0.30 55.82
C ALA A 200 -28.63 0.70 55.10
N LEU A 201 -28.52 1.17 53.85
CA LEU A 201 -29.68 1.31 52.97
C LEU A 201 -30.10 -0.08 52.47
N ARG A 202 -31.29 -0.49 52.92
CA ARG A 202 -32.12 -1.55 52.36
C ARG A 202 -32.18 -1.38 50.83
N ARG A 203 -31.54 -2.28 50.07
CA ARG A 203 -31.56 -2.26 48.60
C ARG A 203 -32.96 -2.66 48.12
N PRO A 204 -33.75 -1.80 47.46
CA PRO A 204 -34.76 -2.31 46.55
C PRO A 204 -34.00 -3.00 45.41
N SER A 205 -34.35 -4.25 45.14
CA SER A 205 -33.93 -4.98 43.94
C SER A 205 -34.63 -4.37 42.73
N THR A 206 -34.18 -3.20 42.31
CA THR A 206 -34.43 -2.71 40.95
C THR A 206 -33.34 -3.32 40.08
N HIS A 207 -33.72 -4.25 39.20
CA HIS A 207 -32.87 -4.56 38.06
C HIS A 207 -32.70 -3.23 37.31
N PRO A 208 -31.47 -2.72 37.13
CA PRO A 208 -31.29 -1.53 36.31
C PRO A 208 -31.75 -1.89 34.90
N THR A 209 -32.96 -1.47 34.53
CA THR A 209 -33.42 -1.54 33.16
C THR A 209 -32.58 -0.54 32.40
N LEU A 210 -31.64 -1.02 31.59
CA LEU A 210 -30.91 -0.17 30.66
C LEU A 210 -31.98 0.47 29.76
N ASP A 211 -32.14 1.79 29.85
CA ASP A 211 -33.05 2.48 28.96
C ASP A 211 -32.57 2.34 27.51
N SER A 212 -33.50 2.54 26.57
CA SER A 212 -33.22 2.38 25.14
C SER A 212 -31.99 3.21 24.71
N SER A 213 -31.85 4.44 25.22
CA SER A 213 -30.70 5.31 24.97
C SER A 213 -29.37 4.71 25.43
N THR A 214 -29.32 4.12 26.62
CA THR A 214 -28.13 3.48 27.18
C THR A 214 -27.77 2.23 26.37
N MET A 215 -28.77 1.47 25.92
CA MET A 215 -28.55 0.33 25.02
C MET A 215 -27.98 0.76 23.66
N TRP A 216 -28.48 1.85 23.06
CA TRP A 216 -27.95 2.40 21.81
C TRP A 216 -26.51 2.91 21.98
N LEU A 217 -26.20 3.60 23.09
CA LEU A 217 -24.85 4.07 23.39
C LEU A 217 -23.86 2.92 23.60
N LEU A 218 -24.25 1.88 24.35
CA LEU A 218 -23.45 0.67 24.52
C LEU A 218 -23.25 -0.07 23.20
N GLY A 219 -24.30 -0.16 22.37
CA GLY A 219 -24.22 -0.73 21.02
C GLY A 219 -23.25 0.03 20.12
N ALA A 220 -23.33 1.37 20.10
CA ALA A 220 -22.41 2.22 19.34
C ALA A 220 -20.96 2.10 19.84
N LEU A 221 -20.74 2.03 21.15
CA LEU A 221 -19.42 1.82 21.75
C LEU A 221 -18.84 0.45 21.36
N CYS A 222 -19.63 -0.62 21.46
CA CYS A 222 -19.23 -1.96 21.02
C CYS A 222 -18.88 -1.97 19.52
N ALA A 223 -19.70 -1.34 18.68
CA ALA A 223 -19.41 -1.23 17.24
C ALA A 223 -18.10 -0.46 16.98
N ALA A 224 -17.87 0.65 17.69
CA ALA A 224 -16.62 1.40 17.60
C ALA A 224 -15.40 0.57 18.01
N LEU A 225 -15.48 -0.20 19.10
CA LEU A 225 -14.41 -1.09 19.55
C LEU A 225 -14.11 -2.20 18.53
N VAL A 226 -15.14 -2.79 17.91
CA VAL A 226 -14.98 -3.78 16.83
C VAL A 226 -14.27 -3.15 15.62
N ILE A 227 -14.65 -1.94 15.23
CA ILE A 227 -13.99 -1.21 14.14
C ILE A 227 -12.52 -0.94 14.48
N ILE A 228 -12.23 -0.47 15.69
CA ILE A 228 -10.86 -0.21 16.17
C ILE A 228 -10.03 -1.50 16.13
N ALA A 229 -10.56 -2.61 16.64
CA ALA A 229 -9.89 -3.91 16.61
C ALA A 229 -9.62 -4.39 15.17
N ALA A 230 -10.60 -4.26 14.28
CA ALA A 230 -10.44 -4.62 12.86
C ALA A 230 -9.34 -3.77 12.18
N VAL A 231 -9.32 -2.45 12.44
CA VAL A 231 -8.27 -1.55 11.95
C VAL A 231 -6.90 -1.92 12.52
N ALA A 232 -6.80 -2.26 13.80
CA ALA A 232 -5.56 -2.69 14.43
C ALA A 232 -5.03 -4.01 13.82
N ILE A 233 -5.89 -4.99 13.58
CA ILE A 233 -5.55 -6.25 12.91
C ILE A 233 -5.06 -5.98 11.48
N ALA A 234 -5.75 -5.12 10.72
CA ALA A 234 -5.34 -4.74 9.38
C ALA A 234 -3.96 -4.07 9.38
N LYS A 235 -3.72 -3.11 10.28
CA LYS A 235 -2.41 -2.44 10.46
C LYS A 235 -1.31 -3.43 10.86
N LYS A 236 -1.60 -4.41 11.74
CA LYS A 236 -0.66 -5.46 12.13
C LYS A 236 -0.28 -6.34 10.94
N LYS A 237 -1.25 -6.77 10.14
CA LYS A 237 -1.01 -7.57 8.92
C LYS A 237 -0.16 -6.80 7.91
N GLN A 238 -0.42 -5.51 7.71
CA GLN A 238 0.38 -4.64 6.84
C GLN A 238 1.81 -4.44 7.37
N ALA A 239 1.96 -4.30 8.70
CA ALA A 239 3.28 -4.20 9.33
C ALA A 239 4.11 -5.45 9.03
N LYS A 240 3.53 -6.63 9.26
CA LYS A 240 4.17 -7.92 9.01
C LYS A 240 4.55 -8.09 7.54
N ALA A 241 3.66 -7.74 6.60
CA ALA A 241 3.98 -7.81 5.17
C ALA A 241 5.16 -6.90 4.78
N ARG A 242 5.26 -5.71 5.37
CA ARG A 242 6.42 -4.81 5.18
C ARG A 242 7.68 -5.39 5.80
N GLU A 243 7.60 -5.91 7.01
CA GLU A 243 8.75 -6.55 7.68
C GLU A 243 9.31 -7.72 6.87
N GLU A 244 8.43 -8.60 6.36
CA GLU A 244 8.79 -9.71 5.47
C GLU A 244 9.42 -9.20 4.17
N ALA A 245 8.84 -8.19 3.53
CA ALA A 245 9.39 -7.61 2.31
C ALA A 245 10.78 -6.99 2.51
N TYR A 246 11.00 -6.26 3.62
CA TYR A 246 12.31 -5.71 3.95
C TYR A 246 13.33 -6.80 4.31
N ALA A 247 12.90 -7.89 4.96
CA ALA A 247 13.78 -9.03 5.22
C ALA A 247 14.24 -9.70 3.91
N GLN A 248 13.34 -9.86 2.93
CA GLN A 248 13.65 -10.49 1.65
C GLN A 248 14.62 -9.70 0.77
N VAL A 249 14.66 -8.36 0.87
CA VAL A 249 15.59 -7.54 0.08
C VAL A 249 16.94 -7.34 0.77
N LEU A 250 17.05 -7.72 2.05
CA LEU A 250 18.27 -7.62 2.85
C LEU A 250 18.96 -8.98 3.09
N ALA A 251 18.29 -10.07 2.71
CA ALA A 251 18.85 -11.42 2.72
C ALA A 251 19.65 -11.66 1.43
#